data_AF-A0A965G4K7-F1
#
_entry.id   AF-A0A965G4K7-F1
#
_cell.length_a   1.000
_cell.length_b   1.000
_cell.length_c   1.000
_cell.angle_alpha   90.00
_cell.angle_beta   90.00
_cell.angle_gamma   90.00
#
_symmetry.space_group_name_H-M   'P 1'
#
loop_
_entity.id
_entity.type
_entity.pdbx_description
1 polymer ?
#
loop_
_entity_poly.entity_id
_entity_poly.type
_entity_poly.pdbx_seq_one_letter_code
_entity_poly.pdbx_strand_id
1 'polypeptide(L)' 'KGGIYAAGRKSRLSLYHPDIATMEADPTQAYNQDDATGFIRLNALRLKVAAKVRGR' A
#
# COMPACT_ATOMS: atom_id res chain seq x y z
N LYS A 1 -19.18 -21.11 15.73
CA LYS A 1 -18.77 -21.33 17.14
C LYS A 1 -17.67 -22.39 17.15
N GLY A 2 -16.64 -22.24 18.00
CA GLY A 2 -15.46 -23.12 18.01
C GLY A 2 -14.19 -22.54 17.36
N GLY A 3 -14.20 -21.26 16.97
CA GLY A 3 -13.04 -20.57 16.37
C GLY A 3 -12.62 -19.35 17.17
N ILE A 4 -11.34 -18.98 17.09
CA ILE A 4 -10.77 -17.76 17.68
C ILE A 4 -10.68 -16.70 16.58
N TYR A 5 -11.26 -15.53 16.82
CA TYR A 5 -11.24 -14.40 15.88
C TYR A 5 -10.69 -13.16 16.60
N ALA A 6 -9.77 -12.47 15.95
CA ALA A 6 -9.30 -11.18 16.45
C ALA A 6 -10.36 -10.10 16.19
N ALA A 7 -10.87 -9.47 17.24
CA ALA A 7 -11.81 -8.34 17.13
C ALA A 7 -11.11 -6.99 16.92
N GLY A 8 -9.80 -6.92 17.16
CA GLY A 8 -9.00 -5.69 17.05
C GLY A 8 -7.60 -5.86 17.61
N ARG A 9 -6.73 -4.88 17.35
CA ARG A 9 -5.32 -4.86 17.80
C ARG A 9 -4.95 -3.46 18.25
N LYS A 10 -4.12 -3.37 19.31
CA LYS A 10 -3.47 -2.13 19.75
C LYS A 10 -2.06 -2.44 20.21
N SER A 11 -1.15 -1.51 19.98
CA SER A 11 0.24 -1.59 20.44
C SER A 11 0.77 -0.18 20.66
N ARG A 12 1.60 -0.01 21.71
CA ARG A 12 2.34 1.24 21.92
C ARG A 12 3.43 1.46 20.85
N LEU A 13 3.83 0.40 20.16
CA LEU A 13 4.82 0.39 19.09
C LEU A 13 4.18 0.00 17.76
N SER A 14 2.96 0.50 17.50
CA SER A 14 2.26 0.25 16.25
C SER A 14 2.94 0.97 15.09
N LEU A 15 3.12 0.29 13.96
CA LEU A 15 3.51 0.91 12.69
C LEU A 15 2.31 1.35 11.84
N TYR A 16 1.09 1.04 12.28
CA TYR A 16 -0.12 1.55 11.64
C TYR A 16 -0.29 3.04 11.96
N HIS A 17 -0.40 3.86 10.92
CA HIS A 17 -0.61 5.31 11.01
C HIS A 17 -1.98 5.67 10.40
N PRO A 18 -3.00 6.03 11.20
CA PRO A 18 -4.35 6.31 10.71
C PRO A 18 -4.38 7.42 9.64
N ASP A 19 -3.59 8.48 9.81
CA ASP A 19 -3.60 9.63 8.90
C ASP A 19 -3.02 9.30 7.51
N ILE A 20 -2.15 8.30 7.39
CA ILE A 20 -1.64 7.82 6.09
C ILE A 20 -2.64 6.84 5.45
N ALA A 21 -3.32 6.04 6.29
CA ALA A 21 -4.17 4.95 5.83
C ALA A 21 -5.62 5.39 5.51
N THR A 22 -6.03 6.57 5.97
CA THR A 22 -7.38 7.09 5.75
C THR A 22 -7.63 7.43 4.27
N MET A 23 -8.89 7.35 3.85
CA MET A 23 -9.36 7.78 2.52
C MET A 23 -10.12 9.11 2.58
N GLU A 24 -10.38 9.61 3.79
CA GLU A 24 -11.03 10.91 3.98
C GLU A 24 -10.08 12.06 3.59
N ALA A 25 -10.65 13.25 3.39
CA ALA A 25 -9.85 14.45 3.10
C ALA A 25 -8.81 14.65 4.20
N ASP A 26 -7.55 14.35 3.87
CA ASP A 26 -6.47 14.31 4.83
C ASP A 26 -6.09 15.75 5.26
N PRO A 27 -6.36 16.15 6.52
CA PRO A 27 -5.99 17.47 7.00
C PRO A 27 -4.47 17.62 7.16
N THR A 28 -3.72 16.50 7.17
CA THR A 28 -2.28 16.44 7.41
C THR A 28 -1.45 16.30 6.13
N GLN A 29 -2.08 15.97 4.99
CA GLN A 29 -1.40 15.66 3.72
C GLN A 29 -0.28 14.60 3.88
N ALA A 30 -0.46 13.65 4.80
CA ALA A 30 0.49 12.60 5.12
C ALA A 30 0.67 11.57 4.00
N TYR A 31 -0.27 11.50 3.04
CA TYR A 31 -0.13 10.67 1.84
C TYR A 31 -0.37 11.47 0.55
N ASN A 32 0.67 11.59 -0.29
CA ASN A 32 0.57 12.16 -1.63
C ASN A 32 0.24 11.08 -2.67
N GLN A 33 -0.95 11.15 -3.28
CA GLN A 33 -1.38 10.18 -4.28
C GLN A 33 -0.60 10.27 -5.60
N ASP A 34 -0.03 11.43 -5.93
CA ASP A 34 0.69 11.63 -7.19
C ASP A 34 1.95 10.76 -7.29
N ASP A 35 2.57 10.46 -6.15
CA ASP A 35 3.78 9.64 -6.06
C ASP A 35 3.52 8.17 -6.46
N ALA A 36 2.27 7.69 -6.31
CA ALA A 36 1.91 6.31 -6.60
C ALA A 36 2.14 5.93 -8.07
N THR A 37 1.88 6.86 -9.01
CA THR A 37 2.03 6.59 -10.44
C THR A 37 3.48 6.25 -10.81
N GLY A 38 4.44 7.03 -10.29
CA GLY A 38 5.86 6.78 -10.51
C GLY A 38 6.31 5.45 -9.90
N PHE A 39 5.90 5.21 -8.65
CA PHE A 39 6.23 3.98 -7.93
C PHE A 39 5.73 2.71 -8.66
N ILE A 40 4.48 2.72 -9.13
CA ILE A 40 3.89 1.58 -9.86
C ILE A 40 4.66 1.35 -11.17
N ARG A 41 4.95 2.41 -11.93
CA ARG A 41 5.68 2.30 -13.21
C ARG A 41 7.08 1.74 -13.02
N LEU A 42 7.80 2.19 -11.99
CA LEU A 42 9.16 1.73 -11.70
C LEU A 42 9.16 0.25 -11.29
N ASN A 43 8.28 -0.16 -10.38
CA ASN A 43 8.16 -1.56 -9.96
C ASN A 43 7.74 -2.49 -11.11
N ALA A 44 6.87 -2.00 -12.00
CA ALA A 44 6.42 -2.77 -13.16
C ALA A 44 7.48 -2.86 -14.28
N LEU A 45 8.53 -2.03 -14.27
CA LEU A 45 9.49 -1.93 -15.37
C LEU A 45 10.12 -3.28 -15.71
N ARG A 46 10.61 -4.02 -14.70
CA ARG A 46 11.24 -5.34 -14.91
C ARG A 46 10.28 -6.36 -15.53
N LEU A 47 8.99 -6.29 -15.18
CA LEU A 47 7.96 -7.19 -15.69
C LEU A 47 7.66 -6.87 -17.15
N LYS A 48 7.55 -5.58 -17.50
CA LYS A 48 7.37 -5.12 -18.88
C LYS A 48 8.54 -5.52 -19.78
N VAL A 49 9.77 -5.37 -19.30
CA VAL A 49 10.97 -5.81 -20.03
C VAL A 49 10.98 -7.32 -20.23
N ALA A 50 10.71 -8.09 -19.16
CA ALA A 50 10.64 -9.54 -19.27
C ALA A 50 9.55 -9.99 -20.27
N ALA A 51 8.37 -9.37 -20.25
CA ALA A 51 7.31 -9.65 -21.21
C ALA A 51 7.73 -9.29 -22.65
N LYS A 52 8.46 -8.20 -22.87
CA LYS A 52 8.96 -7.81 -24.20
C LYS A 52 10.06 -8.75 -24.73
N VAL A 53 10.91 -9.29 -23.86
CA VAL A 53 12.03 -10.16 -24.25
C VAL A 53 11.62 -11.63 -24.34
N ARG A 54 10.74 -12.10 -23.45
CA ARG A 54 10.31 -13.51 -23.35
C ARG A 54 8.96 -13.79 -23.99
N GLY A 55 8.13 -12.77 -24.19
CA GLY A 55 6.91 -12.89 -24.96
C GLY A 55 7.26 -13.10 -26.42
N ARG A 56 6.77 -14.20 -26.98
CA ARG A 56 6.69 -14.39 -28.45
C ARG A 56 5.94 -13.23 -29.08
#